data_AF-A0A4Y2K266-F1
#
_entry.id   AF-A0A4Y2K266-F1
#
_cell.length_a   1.000
_cell.length_b   1.000
_cell.length_c   1.000
_cell.angle_alpha   90.00
_cell.angle_beta   90.00
_cell.angle_gamma   90.00
#
_symmetry.space_group_name_H-M   'P 1'
#
loop_
_entity.id
_entity.type
_entity.pdbx_description
1 polymer ?
#
loop_
_entity_poly.entity_id
_entity_poly.type
_entity_poly.pdbx_seq_one_letter_code
_entity_poly.pdbx_strand_id
1 'polypeptide(L)'
;MIHWNTITLSPLPLLRRFRNQQIWFKVQSGRTVADGNFDKFPCHTQAVERCVKMVTEASQKVVGSNCRGGFIRTTLLSGSPMPSFSSKSYFKVPKETEGK
;
A
#
# COMPACT_ATOMS: atom_id res chain seq x y z
N MET A 1 -12.47 0.97 14.95
CA MET A 1 -12.28 2.43 14.82
C MET A 1 -10.87 2.76 15.30
N ILE A 2 -10.09 3.52 14.54
CA ILE A 2 -8.74 3.92 14.94
C ILE A 2 -8.84 5.18 15.80
N HIS A 3 -8.35 5.13 17.04
CA HIS A 3 -8.32 6.26 17.96
C HIS A 3 -7.08 7.12 17.70
N TRP A 4 -7.22 8.16 16.86
CA TRP A 4 -6.11 9.02 16.45
C TRP A 4 -5.45 9.79 17.61
N ASN A 5 -6.18 10.09 18.69
CA ASN A 5 -5.67 10.84 19.84
C ASN A 5 -4.74 10.05 20.76
N THR A 6 -4.72 8.72 20.65
CA THR A 6 -3.87 7.86 21.49
C THR A 6 -2.63 7.36 20.74
N ILE A 7 -2.47 7.72 19.47
CA ILE A 7 -1.38 7.23 18.63
C ILE A 7 -0.18 8.16 18.77
N THR A 8 0.95 7.60 19.19
CA THR A 8 2.23 8.30 19.18
C THR A 8 2.72 8.40 17.74
N LEU A 9 2.56 9.57 17.12
CA LEU A 9 3.04 9.82 15.76
C LEU A 9 4.56 10.04 15.78
N SER A 10 5.30 9.14 15.15
CA SER A 10 6.71 9.38 14.89
C SER A 10 6.86 10.46 13.82
N PRO A 11 7.74 11.46 14.01
CA PRO A 11 8.03 12.45 12.97
C PRO A 11 8.57 11.74 11.71
N LEU A 12 8.17 12.25 10.54
CA LEU A 12 8.66 11.72 9.27
C LEU A 12 10.20 11.76 9.26
N PRO A 13 10.89 10.77 8.67
CA PRO A 13 12.35 10.75 8.59
C PRO A 13 12.94 12.06 8.03
N LEU A 14 12.24 12.67 7.08
CA LEU A 14 12.51 13.99 6.49
C LEU A 14 12.56 15.12 7.52
N LEU A 15 11.68 15.08 8.52
CA LEU A 15 11.52 16.11 9.54
C LEU A 15 12.33 15.81 10.82
N ARG A 16 12.89 14.60 10.95
CA ARG A 16 13.64 14.18 12.15
C ARG A 16 14.82 15.09 12.48
N ARG A 17 15.39 15.77 11.48
CA ARG A 17 16.54 16.69 11.63
C ARG A 17 16.13 18.11 12.04
N PHE A 18 14.84 18.43 12.03
CA PHE A 18 14.32 19.77 12.31
C PHE A 18 13.56 19.84 13.64
N ARG A 19 13.75 20.93 14.38
CA ARG A 19 12.89 21.23 15.55
C ARG A 19 11.56 21.83 15.08
N ASN A 20 10.51 21.62 15.87
CA ASN A 20 9.16 22.16 15.57
C ASN A 20 9.17 23.67 15.28
N GLN A 21 9.97 24.46 16.01
CA GLN A 21 10.09 25.90 15.75
C GLN A 21 10.69 26.23 14.38
N GLN A 22 11.67 25.45 13.91
CA GLN A 22 12.27 25.63 12.59
C GLN A 22 11.30 25.23 11.48
N ILE A 23 10.48 24.21 11.72
CA ILE A 23 9.40 23.79 10.82
C ILE A 23 8.37 24.91 10.72
N TRP A 24 7.89 25.43 11.85
CA TRP A 24 6.95 26.56 11.90
C TRP A 24 7.48 27.79 11.17
N PHE A 25 8.74 28.17 11.43
CA PHE A 25 9.36 29.31 10.75
C PHE A 25 9.41 29.11 9.24
N LYS A 26 9.78 27.92 8.76
CA LYS A 26 9.82 27.59 7.33
C LYS A 26 8.43 27.68 6.69
N VAL A 27 7.41 27.08 7.33
CA VAL A 27 6.01 27.13 6.85
C VAL A 27 5.52 28.57 6.75
N GLN A 28 5.80 29.39 7.77
CA GLN A 28 5.35 30.79 7.81
C GLN A 28 6.11 31.69 6.82
N SER A 29 7.39 31.41 6.59
CA SER A 29 8.26 32.23 5.74
C SER A 29 7.96 32.13 4.24
N GLY A 30 7.14 31.17 3.81
CA GLY A 30 6.79 30.97 2.40
C GLY A 30 7.97 30.60 1.50
N ARG A 31 9.17 30.37 2.04
CA ARG A 31 10.34 29.92 1.27
C ARG A 31 10.02 28.58 0.61
N THR A 32 10.23 28.50 -0.69
CA THR A 32 10.02 27.27 -1.46
C THR A 32 10.96 26.18 -0.96
N VAL A 33 10.54 24.92 -1.11
CA VAL A 33 11.30 23.72 -0.72
C VAL A 33 12.72 23.72 -1.32
N ALA A 34 12.93 24.44 -2.43
CA ALA A 34 14.22 24.63 -3.08
C ALA A 34 15.29 25.35 -2.22
N ASP A 35 14.87 26.25 -1.33
CA ASP A 35 15.77 26.98 -0.40
C ASP A 35 15.91 26.29 0.96
N GLY A 36 15.19 25.18 1.17
CA GLY A 36 15.31 24.38 2.36
C GLY A 36 16.45 23.39 2.24
N ASN A 37 17.35 23.35 3.23
CA ASN A 37 18.29 22.25 3.47
C ASN A 37 17.59 20.90 3.77
N PHE A 38 16.51 20.57 3.06
CA PHE A 38 15.96 19.23 3.05
C PHE A 38 16.90 18.37 2.22
N ASP A 39 17.22 17.19 2.74
CA ASP A 39 17.94 16.20 1.95
C ASP A 39 17.12 15.95 0.67
N LYS A 40 17.77 16.05 -0.49
CA LYS A 40 17.14 15.74 -1.78
C LYS A 40 16.91 14.24 -1.81
N PHE A 41 15.76 13.79 -1.34
CA PHE A 41 15.34 12.41 -1.53
C PHE A 41 15.04 12.21 -3.01
N PRO A 42 15.52 11.12 -3.62
CA PRO A 42 15.23 10.85 -5.01
C PRO A 42 13.78 10.38 -5.10
N CYS A 43 12.87 11.34 -5.30
CA CYS A 43 11.43 11.10 -5.40
C CYS A 43 11.04 10.47 -6.75
N HIS A 44 11.87 10.68 -7.78
CA HIS A 44 11.69 10.15 -9.14
C HIS A 44 12.65 8.99 -9.42
N THR A 45 12.75 8.05 -8.48
CA THR A 45 13.42 6.79 -8.79
C THR A 45 12.48 5.86 -9.52
N GLN A 46 13.03 5.03 -10.40
CA GLN A 46 12.30 3.95 -11.04
C GLN A 46 11.61 3.02 -10.03
N ALA A 47 12.18 2.85 -8.83
CA ALA A 47 11.58 2.07 -7.76
C ALA A 47 10.27 2.69 -7.25
N VAL A 48 10.26 4.01 -7.01
CA VAL A 48 9.04 4.72 -6.60
C VAL A 48 7.97 4.65 -7.69
N GLU A 49 8.34 4.88 -8.95
CA GLU A 49 7.41 4.80 -10.09
C GLU A 49 6.78 3.42 -10.22
N ARG A 50 7.59 2.35 -10.13
CA ARG A 50 7.10 0.97 -10.16
C ARG A 50 6.15 0.68 -9.00
N CYS A 51 6.47 1.16 -7.79
CA CYS A 51 5.64 0.96 -6.62
C CYS A 51 4.28 1.64 -6.78
N VAL A 52 4.27 2.91 -7.23
CA VAL A 52 3.04 3.66 -7.51
C VAL A 52 2.20 2.96 -8.58
N LYS A 53 2.82 2.48 -9.66
CA LYS A 53 2.13 1.71 -10.70
C LYS A 53 1.47 0.45 -10.14
N MET A 54 2.21 -0.37 -9.40
CA MET A 54 1.66 -1.61 -8.81
C MET A 54 0.48 -1.32 -7.86
N VAL A 55 0.61 -0.31 -6.99
CA VAL A 55 -0.45 0.09 -6.06
C VAL A 55 -1.69 0.57 -6.84
N THR A 56 -1.49 1.31 -7.91
CA THR A 56 -2.57 1.83 -8.75
C THR A 56 -3.32 0.70 -9.47
N GLU A 57 -2.60 -0.20 -10.12
CA GLU A 57 -3.18 -1.37 -10.81
C GLU A 57 -3.92 -2.29 -9.84
N ALA A 58 -3.34 -2.55 -8.65
CA ALA A 58 -4.00 -3.35 -7.62
C ALA A 58 -5.27 -2.67 -7.11
N SER A 59 -5.24 -1.36 -6.89
CA SER A 59 -6.40 -0.60 -6.42
C SER A 59 -7.51 -0.58 -7.46
N GLN A 60 -7.17 -0.37 -8.74
CA GLN A 60 -8.14 -0.40 -9.85
C GLN A 60 -8.89 -1.74 -9.93
N LYS A 61 -8.21 -2.86 -9.69
CA LYS A 61 -8.82 -4.20 -9.70
C LYS A 61 -9.86 -4.42 -8.60
N VAL A 62 -9.85 -3.62 -7.54
CA VAL A 62 -10.79 -3.74 -6.41
C VAL A 62 -11.83 -2.60 -6.37
N VAL A 63 -11.82 -1.68 -7.35
CA VAL A 63 -12.84 -0.65 -7.48
C VAL A 63 -14.18 -1.29 -7.86
N GLY A 64 -15.22 -1.00 -7.08
CA GLY A 64 -16.57 -1.54 -7.26
C GLY A 64 -16.87 -2.74 -6.37
N SER A 65 -18.13 -2.86 -5.93
CA SER A 65 -18.56 -3.88 -4.95
C SER A 65 -18.30 -5.31 -5.43
N ASN A 66 -18.60 -5.59 -6.71
CA ASN A 66 -18.44 -6.92 -7.31
C ASN A 66 -16.96 -7.30 -7.46
N CYS A 67 -16.11 -6.38 -7.94
CA CYS A 67 -14.68 -6.59 -8.12
C CYS A 67 -13.99 -6.85 -6.77
N ARG A 68 -14.34 -6.06 -5.75
CA ARG A 68 -13.85 -6.26 -4.37
C ARG A 68 -14.27 -7.62 -3.82
N GLY A 69 -15.53 -8.01 -4.00
CA GLY A 69 -16.05 -9.30 -3.54
C GLY A 69 -15.40 -10.49 -4.25
N GLY A 70 -15.10 -10.35 -5.55
CA GLY A 70 -14.30 -11.33 -6.32
C GLY A 70 -12.89 -11.46 -5.76
N PHE A 71 -12.19 -10.33 -5.62
CA PHE A 71 -10.83 -10.30 -5.08
C PHE A 71 -10.70 -10.93 -3.68
N ILE A 72 -11.63 -10.62 -2.76
CA ILE A 72 -11.65 -11.20 -1.42
C ILE A 72 -11.86 -12.71 -1.49
N ARG A 73 -12.84 -13.19 -2.28
CA ARG A 73 -13.09 -14.63 -2.43
C ARG A 73 -11.90 -15.37 -3.02
N THR A 74 -11.28 -14.84 -4.07
CA THR A 74 -10.10 -15.45 -4.69
C THR A 74 -8.91 -15.50 -3.73
N THR A 75 -8.71 -14.45 -2.92
CA THR A 75 -7.64 -14.40 -1.91
C THR A 75 -7.88 -15.40 -0.77
N LEU A 76 -9.13 -15.54 -0.31
CA LEU A 76 -9.48 -16.54 0.70
C LEU A 76 -9.31 -17.97 0.18
N LEU A 77 -9.66 -18.21 -1.09
CA LEU A 77 -9.45 -19.51 -1.74
C LEU A 77 -7.97 -19.83 -1.92
N SER A 78 -7.14 -18.87 -2.34
CA SER A 78 -5.70 -19.10 -2.51
C SER A 78 -4.97 -19.35 -1.19
N GLY A 79 -5.43 -18.74 -0.10
CA GLY A 79 -4.91 -18.97 1.25
C GLY A 79 -5.51 -20.18 1.97
N SER A 80 -6.49 -20.86 1.38
CA SER A 80 -7.10 -22.04 2.01
C SER A 80 -6.10 -23.20 2.07
N PRO A 81 -6.11 -24.00 3.16
CA PRO A 81 -5.23 -25.16 3.25
C PRO A 81 -5.54 -26.12 2.10
N MET A 82 -4.49 -26.54 1.39
CA MET A 82 -4.62 -27.54 0.34
C MET A 82 -5.25 -28.81 0.95
N PRO A 83 -6.26 -29.41 0.30
CA PRO A 83 -6.82 -30.66 0.78
C PRO A 83 -5.72 -31.72 0.85
N SER A 84 -5.63 -32.44 1.96
CA SER A 84 -4.72 -33.57 2.06
C SER A 84 -5.29 -34.73 1.25
N PHE A 85 -4.49 -35.28 0.33
CA PHE A 85 -4.85 -36.46 -0.43
C PHE A 85 -3.93 -37.63 -0.05
N SER A 86 -4.49 -38.83 0.10
CA SER A 86 -3.72 -40.06 0.33
C SER A 86 -2.95 -40.54 -0.90
N SER A 87 -3.36 -40.09 -2.09
CA SER A 87 -2.69 -40.37 -3.37
C SER A 87 -2.89 -39.20 -4.33
N LYS A 88 -1.88 -38.96 -5.18
CA LYS A 88 -1.90 -37.92 -6.22
C LYS A 88 -3.02 -38.13 -7.25
N SER A 89 -3.49 -39.37 -7.45
CA SER A 89 -4.59 -39.69 -8.38
C SER A 89 -5.94 -39.08 -7.98
N TYR A 90 -6.09 -38.66 -6.71
CA TYR A 90 -7.31 -38.03 -6.21
C TYR A 90 -7.38 -36.52 -6.44
N PHE A 91 -6.27 -35.89 -6.85
CA PHE A 91 -6.26 -34.46 -7.15
C PHE A 91 -7.03 -34.18 -8.45
N LYS A 92 -8.12 -33.42 -8.37
CA LYS A 92 -8.87 -32.93 -9.53
C LYS A 92 -8.66 -31.41 -9.64
N VAL A 93 -8.24 -30.95 -10.81
CA VAL A 93 -8.13 -29.52 -11.11
C VAL A 93 -9.54 -28.93 -11.12
N PRO A 94 -9.84 -27.91 -10.29
CA PRO A 94 -11.10 -27.19 -10.35
C PRO A 94 -11.29 -26.62 -11.76
N LYS A 95 -12.39 -26.95 -12.42
CA LYS A 95 -12.75 -26.35 -13.72
C LYS A 95 -13.17 -24.91 -13.45
N GLU A 96 -12.55 -23.95 -14.12
CA GLU A 96 -13.00 -22.56 -14.10
C GLU A 96 -14.45 -22.53 -14.59
N THR A 97 -15.39 -22.28 -13.68
CA THR A 97 -16.78 -22.00 -14.06
C THR A 97 -16.81 -20.58 -14.61
N GLU A 98 -16.95 -20.45 -15.93
CA GLU A 98 -17.36 -19.21 -16.57
C GLU A 98 -18.61 -18.68 -15.85
N GLY A 99 -18.45 -17.54 -15.18
CA GLY A 99 -19.53 -16.86 -14.48
C GLY A 99 -20.57 -16.37 -15.49
N LYS A 100 -21.83 -16.74 -15.27
CA LYS A 100 -23.00 -16.02 -15.78
C LYS A 100 -23.20 -14.72 -15.01
#